data_AF-A0A946ZJ97-F1
#
_entry.id   AF-A0A946ZJ97-F1
#
_cell.length_a   1.000
_cell.length_b   1.000
_cell.length_c   1.000
_cell.angle_alpha   90.00
_cell.angle_beta   90.00
_cell.angle_gamma   90.00
#
_symmetry.space_group_name_H-M   'P 1'
#
loop_
_entity.id
_entity.type
_entity.pdbx_description
1 polymer ?
#
loop_
_entity_poly.entity_id
_entity_poly.type
_entity_poly.pdbx_seq_one_letter_code
_entity_poly.pdbx_strand_id
1 'polypeptide(L)'
;DEMDFGKGIQAATGKEQVGMDSAIKPLEDTREHPGGGSTDVGDVSWNVANINLGVTTAPKDTPWHSWAVVACGGMSIGHKGMIYSSKAMAMTMADLFENPDLVAKVKAEYKKRKGDEVYEAMIPEGPPPINNKGN
;
A
#
# COMPACT_ATOMS: atom_id res chain seq x y z
N ASP A 1 -21.52 -15.01 -6.79
CA ASP A 1 -21.15 -14.38 -5.50
C ASP A 1 -19.69 -13.89 -5.59
N GLU A 2 -19.27 -12.94 -4.76
CA GLU A 2 -17.87 -12.51 -4.62
C GLU A 2 -16.98 -13.66 -4.16
N MET A 3 -17.48 -14.54 -3.28
CA MET A 3 -16.75 -15.72 -2.83
C MET A 3 -16.47 -16.70 -3.98
N ASP A 4 -17.47 -16.96 -4.81
CA ASP A 4 -17.32 -17.85 -5.98
C ASP A 4 -16.38 -17.24 -7.03
N PHE A 5 -16.54 -15.94 -7.30
CA PHE A 5 -15.63 -15.22 -8.19
C PHE A 5 -14.19 -15.32 -7.72
N GLY A 6 -13.96 -15.10 -6.42
CA GLY A 6 -12.62 -15.15 -5.85
C GLY A 6 -11.99 -16.55 -5.92
N LYS A 7 -12.77 -17.60 -5.62
CA LYS A 7 -12.33 -18.98 -5.81
C LYS A 7 -12.07 -19.31 -7.29
N GLY A 8 -12.87 -18.75 -8.21
CA GLY A 8 -12.65 -18.86 -9.65
C GLY A 8 -11.31 -18.24 -10.09
N ILE A 9 -10.98 -17.05 -9.57
CA ILE A 9 -9.67 -16.42 -9.79
C ILE A 9 -8.53 -17.29 -9.25
N GLN A 10 -8.68 -17.84 -8.04
CA GLN A 10 -7.68 -18.73 -7.44
C GLN A 10 -7.49 -20.00 -8.28
N ALA A 11 -8.58 -20.65 -8.70
CA ALA A 11 -8.52 -21.80 -9.59
C ALA A 11 -7.81 -21.48 -10.92
N ALA A 12 -8.16 -20.35 -11.56
CA ALA A 12 -7.57 -19.92 -12.83
C ALA A 12 -6.08 -19.55 -12.72
N THR A 13 -5.60 -19.21 -11.53
CA THR A 13 -4.20 -18.85 -11.26
C THR A 13 -3.41 -19.97 -10.56
N GLY A 14 -3.98 -21.16 -10.44
CA GLY A 14 -3.33 -22.32 -9.81
C GLY A 14 -3.09 -22.15 -8.31
N LYS A 15 -3.93 -21.36 -7.63
CA LYS A 15 -3.88 -21.09 -6.18
C LYS A 15 -4.92 -21.92 -5.43
N GLU A 16 -4.71 -22.07 -4.13
CA GLU A 16 -5.67 -22.70 -3.23
C GLU A 16 -6.97 -21.88 -3.17
N GLN A 17 -8.12 -22.53 -3.24
CA GLN A 17 -9.43 -21.87 -3.36
C GLN A 17 -10.01 -21.47 -1.98
N VAL A 18 -9.24 -20.69 -1.23
CA VAL A 18 -9.57 -20.24 0.13
C VAL A 18 -10.44 -18.97 0.16
N GLY A 19 -10.60 -18.30 -0.98
CA GLY A 19 -11.34 -17.05 -1.10
C GLY A 19 -10.57 -15.84 -0.55
N MET A 20 -11.29 -14.97 0.15
CA MET A 20 -10.81 -13.66 0.61
C MET A 20 -10.22 -13.75 2.02
N ASP A 21 -9.14 -13.00 2.28
CA ASP A 21 -8.64 -12.76 3.65
C ASP A 21 -9.38 -11.55 4.24
N SER A 22 -10.27 -11.82 5.20
CA SER A 22 -11.07 -10.82 5.92
C SER A 22 -10.57 -10.55 7.35
N ALA A 23 -9.45 -11.15 7.75
CA ALA A 23 -8.92 -10.99 9.09
C ALA A 23 -8.29 -9.61 9.28
N ILE A 24 -8.60 -8.95 10.39
CA ILE A 24 -7.89 -7.77 10.84
C ILE A 24 -6.62 -8.23 11.55
N LYS A 25 -5.45 -7.89 11.00
CA LYS A 25 -4.15 -8.24 11.57
C LYS A 25 -3.71 -7.16 12.55
N PRO A 26 -3.08 -7.52 13.69
CA PRO A 26 -2.51 -6.54 14.59
C PRO A 26 -1.41 -5.74 13.89
N LEU A 27 -1.06 -4.57 14.44
CA LEU A 27 0.12 -3.84 14.02
C LEU A 27 1.36 -4.70 14.28
N GLU A 28 2.20 -4.86 13.27
CA GLU A 28 3.46 -5.60 13.38
C GLU A 28 4.61 -4.66 13.76
N ASP A 29 5.55 -5.17 14.54
CA ASP A 29 6.81 -4.48 14.78
C ASP A 29 7.60 -4.32 13.46
N THR A 30 8.37 -3.26 13.39
CA THR A 30 9.19 -2.98 12.22
C THR A 30 10.35 -3.96 12.15
N ARG A 31 10.40 -4.71 11.05
CA ARG A 31 11.48 -5.67 10.76
C ARG A 31 12.70 -4.91 10.24
N GLU A 32 13.89 -5.46 10.46
CA GLU A 32 15.16 -4.87 9.98
C GLU A 32 15.25 -4.88 8.44
N HIS A 33 14.75 -5.93 7.80
CA HIS A 33 14.68 -6.07 6.35
C HIS A 33 13.27 -6.49 5.92
N PRO A 34 12.29 -5.57 5.93
CA PRO A 34 10.93 -5.90 5.53
C PRO A 34 10.88 -6.11 4.00
N GLY A 35 10.19 -7.16 3.56
CA GLY A 35 9.77 -7.24 2.17
C GLY A 35 8.78 -6.12 1.84
N GLY A 36 8.67 -5.72 0.57
CA GLY A 36 7.79 -4.61 0.20
C GLY A 36 7.64 -4.43 -1.30
N GLY A 37 6.75 -3.49 -1.67
CA GLY A 37 6.61 -3.02 -3.04
C GLY A 37 7.66 -1.97 -3.40
N SER A 38 7.89 -1.77 -4.69
CA SER A 38 8.72 -0.68 -5.20
C SER A 38 7.82 0.53 -5.50
N THR A 39 7.89 1.56 -4.65
CA THR A 39 7.06 2.77 -4.75
C THR A 39 7.85 4.01 -4.34
N ASP A 40 7.58 5.12 -5.01
CA ASP A 40 8.05 6.47 -4.70
C ASP A 40 7.66 6.97 -3.30
N VAL A 41 6.63 6.38 -2.67
CA VAL A 41 6.28 6.64 -1.27
C VAL A 41 7.45 6.34 -0.32
N GLY A 42 8.37 5.45 -0.71
CA GLY A 42 9.62 5.23 0.02
C GLY A 42 10.40 6.54 0.22
N ASP A 43 10.61 7.29 -0.86
CA ASP A 43 11.34 8.56 -0.84
C ASP A 43 10.59 9.63 -0.05
N VAL A 44 9.25 9.70 -0.21
CA VAL A 44 8.40 10.63 0.56
C VAL A 44 8.49 10.35 2.05
N SER A 45 8.49 9.07 2.44
CA SER A 45 8.53 8.64 3.84
C SER A 45 9.85 8.97 4.55
N TRP A 46 10.93 9.24 3.81
CA TRP A 46 12.18 9.77 4.35
C TRP A 46 12.17 11.28 4.56
N ASN A 47 11.20 12.00 3.98
CA ASN A 47 11.10 13.46 4.07
C ASN A 47 10.04 13.91 5.07
N VAL A 48 8.92 13.18 5.16
CA VAL A 48 7.81 13.48 6.05
C VAL A 48 7.28 12.22 6.74
N ALA A 49 6.64 12.40 7.90
CA ALA A 49 5.92 11.31 8.55
C ALA A 49 4.82 10.77 7.63
N ASN A 50 4.75 9.45 7.51
CA ASN A 50 3.94 8.78 6.51
C ASN A 50 3.13 7.63 7.12
N ILE A 51 1.89 7.44 6.65
CA ILE A 51 0.99 6.36 7.07
C ILE A 51 0.46 5.67 5.81
N ASN A 52 0.63 4.35 5.73
CA ASN A 52 0.13 3.54 4.62
C ASN A 52 -0.97 2.59 5.11
N LEU A 53 -1.97 2.35 4.26
CA LEU A 53 -3.07 1.43 4.52
C LEU A 53 -3.15 0.36 3.42
N GLY A 54 -3.23 -0.90 3.82
CA GLY A 54 -3.57 -2.02 2.94
C GLY A 54 -5.01 -2.48 3.17
N VAL A 55 -5.75 -2.75 2.10
CA VAL A 55 -7.12 -3.29 2.14
C VAL A 55 -7.26 -4.42 1.12
N THR A 56 -7.99 -5.48 1.48
CA THR A 56 -8.28 -6.61 0.59
C THR A 56 -9.16 -6.16 -0.59
N THR A 57 -8.61 -6.19 -1.80
CA THR A 57 -9.31 -5.89 -3.07
C THR A 57 -9.33 -7.08 -4.03
N ALA A 58 -8.62 -8.16 -3.69
CA ALA A 58 -8.52 -9.39 -4.46
C ALA A 58 -8.48 -10.60 -3.50
N PRO A 59 -8.79 -11.81 -3.99
CA PRO A 59 -8.67 -13.04 -3.22
C PRO A 59 -7.25 -13.28 -2.71
N LYS A 60 -7.13 -14.07 -1.65
CA LYS A 60 -5.83 -14.43 -1.08
C LYS A 60 -4.93 -15.11 -2.12
N ASP A 61 -3.64 -14.77 -2.08
CA ASP A 61 -2.58 -15.30 -2.95
C ASP A 61 -2.76 -15.02 -4.46
N THR A 62 -3.65 -14.10 -4.83
CA THR A 62 -3.77 -13.62 -6.21
C THR A 62 -2.44 -13.01 -6.67
N PRO A 63 -1.90 -13.41 -7.84
CA PRO A 63 -0.65 -12.85 -8.33
C PRO A 63 -0.80 -11.37 -8.69
N TRP A 64 -0.06 -10.50 -8.00
CA TRP A 64 -0.01 -9.06 -8.31
C TRP A 64 0.65 -8.80 -9.67
N HIS A 65 0.28 -7.67 -10.30
CA HIS A 65 0.67 -7.32 -11.68
C HIS A 65 0.15 -8.30 -12.75
N SER A 66 -1.03 -8.88 -12.54
CA SER A 66 -1.65 -9.82 -13.49
C SER A 66 -3.07 -9.43 -13.87
N TRP A 67 -3.58 -10.05 -14.93
CA TRP A 67 -4.98 -9.93 -15.37
C TRP A 67 -5.97 -10.27 -14.25
N ALA A 68 -5.59 -11.13 -13.30
CA ALA A 68 -6.47 -11.54 -12.21
C ALA A 68 -6.80 -10.36 -11.29
N VAL A 69 -5.82 -9.49 -11.01
CA VAL A 69 -6.06 -8.27 -10.22
C VAL A 69 -6.89 -7.26 -11.00
N VAL A 70 -6.68 -7.14 -12.32
CA VAL A 70 -7.51 -6.29 -13.18
C VAL A 70 -8.98 -6.74 -13.13
N ALA A 71 -9.23 -8.05 -13.22
CA ALA A 71 -10.57 -8.61 -13.11
C ALA A 71 -11.21 -8.33 -11.74
N CYS A 72 -10.44 -8.42 -10.65
CA CYS A 72 -10.92 -8.09 -9.30
C CYS A 72 -11.25 -6.60 -9.16
N GLY A 73 -10.43 -5.72 -9.75
CA GLY A 73 -10.62 -4.27 -9.72
C GLY A 73 -11.91 -3.81 -10.41
N GLY A 74 -12.31 -4.48 -11.50
CA GLY A 74 -13.57 -4.22 -12.21
C GLY A 74 -14.81 -4.85 -11.56
N MET A 75 -14.66 -5.58 -10.45
CA MET A 75 -15.73 -6.26 -9.74
C MET A 75 -16.05 -5.58 -8.41
N SER A 76 -17.17 -5.99 -7.80
CA SER A 76 -17.65 -5.39 -6.54
C SER A 76 -16.65 -5.51 -5.39
N ILE A 77 -15.78 -6.53 -5.35
CA ILE A 77 -14.71 -6.64 -4.33
C ILE A 77 -13.72 -5.48 -4.40
N GLY A 78 -13.30 -5.06 -5.61
CA GLY A 78 -12.41 -3.92 -5.82
C GLY A 78 -13.07 -2.62 -5.39
N HIS A 79 -14.33 -2.42 -5.78
CA HIS A 79 -15.10 -1.23 -5.42
C HIS A 79 -15.35 -1.12 -3.90
N LYS A 80 -15.72 -2.23 -3.24
CA LYS A 80 -15.91 -2.25 -1.78
C LYS A 80 -14.60 -1.98 -1.04
N GLY A 81 -13.49 -2.57 -1.50
CA GLY A 81 -12.16 -2.31 -0.94
C GLY A 81 -11.75 -0.84 -1.07
N MET A 82 -11.99 -0.22 -2.23
CA MET A 82 -11.76 1.22 -2.45
C MET A 82 -12.58 2.10 -1.51
N ILE A 83 -13.88 1.82 -1.33
CA ILE A 83 -14.71 2.59 -0.40
C ILE A 83 -14.25 2.41 1.05
N TYR A 84 -13.87 1.19 1.44
CA TYR A 84 -13.38 0.91 2.78
C TYR A 84 -12.05 1.63 3.07
N SER A 85 -11.10 1.56 2.14
CA SER A 85 -9.82 2.28 2.27
C SER A 85 -10.04 3.79 2.39
N SER A 86 -10.93 4.34 1.56
CA SER A 86 -11.25 5.77 1.55
C SER A 86 -11.83 6.22 2.90
N LYS A 87 -12.75 5.45 3.48
CA LYS A 87 -13.33 5.73 4.80
C LYS A 87 -12.28 5.66 5.90
N ALA A 88 -11.46 4.61 5.92
CA ALA A 88 -10.43 4.44 6.94
C ALA A 88 -9.39 5.58 6.90
N MET A 89 -8.93 5.96 5.71
CA MET A 89 -8.02 7.10 5.54
C MET A 89 -8.67 8.42 5.96
N ALA A 90 -9.93 8.67 5.57
CA ALA A 90 -10.64 9.89 5.93
C ALA A 90 -10.84 10.02 7.45
N MET A 91 -11.21 8.94 8.13
CA MET A 91 -11.33 8.93 9.60
C MET A 91 -9.98 9.17 10.28
N THR A 92 -8.90 8.54 9.77
CA THR A 92 -7.53 8.79 10.28
C THR A 92 -7.13 10.26 10.12
N MET A 93 -7.45 10.86 8.97
CA MET A 93 -7.19 12.28 8.73
C MET A 93 -8.02 13.19 9.65
N ALA A 94 -9.29 12.85 9.91
CA ALA A 94 -10.13 13.58 10.84
C ALA A 94 -9.54 13.57 12.26
N ASP A 95 -9.13 12.40 12.76
CA ASP A 95 -8.47 12.28 14.07
C ASP A 95 -7.20 13.15 14.16
N LEU A 96 -6.37 13.14 13.12
CA LEU A 96 -5.15 13.96 13.08
C LEU A 96 -5.45 15.46 12.96
N PHE A 97 -6.52 15.83 12.25
CA PHE A 97 -6.93 17.22 12.07
C PHE A 97 -7.50 17.81 13.35
N GLU A 98 -8.32 17.04 14.07
CA GLU A 98 -8.99 17.47 15.30
C GLU A 98 -8.08 17.41 16.52
N ASN A 99 -7.03 16.58 16.50
CA ASN A 99 -6.14 16.37 17.63
C ASN A 99 -4.67 16.70 17.32
N PRO A 100 -4.19 17.93 17.64
CA PRO A 100 -2.81 18.33 17.39
C PRO A 100 -1.78 17.50 18.18
N ASP A 101 -2.16 16.88 19.31
CA ASP A 101 -1.25 16.02 20.09
C ASP A 101 -0.90 14.74 19.33
N LEU A 102 -1.84 14.19 18.53
CA LEU A 102 -1.55 13.04 17.67
C LEU A 102 -0.52 13.41 16.60
N VAL A 103 -0.66 14.58 15.99
CA VAL A 103 0.31 15.09 15.01
C VAL A 103 1.70 15.28 15.65
N ALA A 104 1.75 15.83 16.87
CA ALA A 104 3.00 15.98 17.60
C ALA A 104 3.67 14.62 17.88
N LYS A 105 2.90 13.62 18.30
CA LYS A 105 3.38 12.25 18.55
C LYS A 105 3.92 11.59 17.28
N VAL A 106 3.19 11.65 16.17
CA VAL A 106 3.62 11.08 14.89
C VAL A 106 4.90 11.75 14.39
N LYS A 107 5.01 13.08 14.50
CA LYS A 107 6.25 13.80 14.12
C LYS A 107 7.43 13.45 15.02
N ALA A 108 7.21 13.29 16.33
CA ALA A 108 8.26 12.92 17.27
C ALA A 108 8.78 11.50 17.01
N GLU A 109 7.86 10.57 16.74
CA GLU A 109 8.19 9.19 16.38
C GLU A 109 8.97 9.11 15.07
N TYR A 110 8.52 9.82 14.05
CA TYR A 110 9.21 9.92 12.75
C TYR A 110 10.64 10.45 12.90
N LYS A 111 10.84 11.56 13.64
CA LYS A 111 12.18 12.11 13.90
C LYS A 111 13.07 11.11 14.63
N LYS A 112 12.53 10.41 15.62
CA LYS A 112 13.28 9.39 16.37
C LYS A 112 13.72 8.24 15.47
N ARG A 113 12.86 7.79 14.55
CA ARG A 113 13.18 6.67 13.64
C ARG A 113 14.11 7.06 12.50
N LYS A 114 13.90 8.23 11.90
CA LYS A 114 14.76 8.75 10.83
C LYS A 114 16.17 9.04 11.36
N GLY A 115 16.28 9.48 12.61
CA GLY A 115 17.55 9.90 13.19
C GLY A 115 18.11 11.12 12.45
N ASP A 116 19.41 11.12 12.22
CA ASP A 116 20.13 12.22 11.57
C ASP A 116 20.26 12.05 10.05
N GLU A 117 19.67 10.98 9.48
CA GLU A 117 19.84 10.69 8.05
C GLU A 117 19.17 11.74 7.18
N VAL A 118 19.93 12.24 6.22
CA VAL A 118 19.45 13.16 5.19
C VAL A 118 19.17 12.35 3.94
N TYR A 119 17.93 12.36 3.49
CA TYR A 119 17.54 11.69 2.26
C TYR A 119 18.21 12.36 1.06
N GLU A 120 18.97 11.58 0.31
CA GLU A 120 19.50 11.97 -0.99
C GLU A 120 18.86 11.07 -2.06
N ALA A 121 18.27 11.70 -3.08
CA ALA A 121 17.66 10.96 -4.17
C ALA A 121 18.72 10.16 -4.93
N MET A 122 18.43 8.87 -5.18
CA MET A 122 19.31 8.03 -5.99
C MET A 122 19.32 8.42 -7.48
N ILE A 123 18.30 9.17 -7.90
CA ILE A 123 18.18 9.67 -9.27
C ILE A 123 18.89 11.03 -9.35
N PRO A 124 19.83 11.21 -10.28
CA PRO A 124 20.52 12.49 -10.47
C PRO A 124 19.54 13.58 -10.91
N GLU A 125 19.87 14.84 -10.61
CA GLU A 125 19.10 15.97 -11.09
C GLU A 125 19.07 16.03 -12.63
N GLY A 126 17.94 16.48 -13.16
CA GLY A 126 17.74 16.70 -14.60
C GLY A 126 16.67 15.81 -15.22
N PRO A 127 16.42 15.95 -16.53
CA PRO A 127 15.49 15.07 -17.23
C PRO A 127 16.00 13.63 -17.19
N PRO A 128 15.11 12.62 -17.31
CA PRO A 128 15.52 11.23 -17.45
C PRO A 128 16.55 11.11 -18.57
N PRO A 129 17.55 10.23 -18.44
CA PRO A 129 18.58 10.02 -19.45
C PRO A 129 17.99 9.25 -20.64
N ILE A 130 17.05 9.88 -21.35
CA ILE A 130 16.49 9.37 -22.58
C ILE A 130 17.56 9.61 -23.64
N ASN A 131 18.32 8.57 -23.96
CA ASN A 131 19.16 8.59 -25.14
C ASN A 131 18.22 8.70 -26.34
N ASN A 132 18.11 9.88 -26.97
CA ASN A 132 17.30 10.14 -28.16
C ASN A 132 17.82 9.40 -29.42
N LYS A 133 18.37 8.20 -29.27
CA LYS A 133 18.58 7.26 -30.38
C LYS A 133 17.27 6.53 -30.58
N GLY A 134 16.35 7.20 -31.28
CA GLY A 134 15.09 6.61 -31.71
C GLY A 134 15.33 5.28 -32.41
N ASN A 135 14.62 4.26 -31.94
CA ASN A 135 14.25 3.09 -32.72
C ASN A 135 12.75 3.22 -33.04
#